data_AF-A0A920S7R9-F1
#
_entry.id   AF-A0A920S7R9-F1
#
_cell.length_a   1.000
_cell.length_b   1.000
_cell.length_c   1.000
_cell.angle_alpha   90.00
_cell.angle_beta   90.00
_cell.angle_gamma   90.00
#
_symmetry.space_group_name_H-M   'P 1'
#
loop_
_entity.id
_entity.type
_entity.pdbx_description
1 polymer ?
#
loop_
_entity_poly.entity_id
_entity_poly.type
_entity_poly.pdbx_seq_one_letter_code
_entity_poly.pdbx_strand_id
1 'polypeptide(L)'
;MIAAFASVAPAFEINEQRLGSDPTPEQRLEDNLSQWGIVIGEGRELDWRAFPFESLVVDLMFDGEKIETVAAKNHIDDHIDSLVALVRTLARFDRSIKGGDLVITGSYTRQRIAQVGCWCGDFGPAIGEVEVVFS
;
A
#
# COMPACT_ATOMS: atom_id res chain seq x y z
N MET A 1 22.99 1.11 12.69
CA MET A 1 22.21 2.34 12.43
C MET A 1 21.10 1.93 11.47
N ILE A 2 19.84 1.90 11.88
CA ILE A 2 18.73 1.51 10.97
C ILE A 2 18.27 2.77 10.24
N ALA A 3 18.62 2.88 8.96
CA ALA A 3 17.83 3.65 8.01
C ALA A 3 16.65 2.74 7.65
N ALA A 4 15.45 2.99 8.20
CA ALA A 4 14.35 2.01 8.08
C ALA A 4 13.82 1.92 6.65
N PHE A 5 13.76 3.05 5.95
CA PHE A 5 13.47 3.16 4.52
C PHE A 5 13.98 4.50 4.00
N ALA A 6 14.24 4.58 2.70
CA ALA A 6 14.79 5.78 2.06
C ALA A 6 13.71 6.83 1.76
N SER A 7 12.51 6.39 1.37
CA SER A 7 11.41 7.27 0.97
C SER A 7 10.06 6.61 1.25
N VAL A 8 9.01 7.41 1.30
CA VAL A 8 7.61 6.99 1.32
C VAL A 8 6.95 7.45 0.03
N ALA A 9 6.08 6.64 -0.56
CA ALA A 9 5.32 7.02 -1.75
C ALA A 9 3.85 6.63 -1.56
N PRO A 10 2.89 7.40 -2.11
CA PRO A 10 1.54 6.92 -2.29
C PRO A 10 1.55 5.80 -3.33
N ALA A 11 0.72 4.77 -3.15
CA ALA A 11 0.70 3.64 -4.06
C ALA A 11 -0.67 2.99 -4.17
N PHE A 12 -0.96 2.41 -5.33
CA PHE A 12 -2.03 1.44 -5.52
C PHE A 12 -1.46 0.03 -5.58
N GLU A 13 -2.05 -0.85 -4.77
CA GLU A 13 -1.90 -2.30 -4.91
C GLU A 13 -2.93 -2.81 -5.93
N ILE A 14 -2.46 -3.45 -7.00
CA ILE A 14 -3.33 -4.07 -8.00
C ILE A 14 -3.40 -5.56 -7.71
N ASN A 15 -4.58 -6.01 -7.29
CA ASN A 15 -4.87 -7.42 -7.09
C ASN A 15 -5.66 -8.00 -8.27
N GLU A 16 -5.33 -9.24 -8.63
CA GLU A 16 -6.07 -10.01 -9.64
C GLU A 16 -6.83 -11.15 -8.97
N GLN A 17 -8.14 -11.24 -9.25
CA GLN A 17 -8.95 -12.35 -8.76
C GLN A 17 -8.74 -13.59 -9.62
N ARG A 18 -7.82 -14.47 -9.22
CA ARG A 18 -7.52 -15.73 -9.92
C ARG A 18 -8.24 -16.94 -9.33
N LEU A 19 -8.45 -16.93 -8.02
CA LEU A 19 -9.11 -18.00 -7.29
C LEU A 19 -10.63 -17.83 -7.29
N GLY A 20 -11.33 -18.96 -7.14
CA GLY A 20 -12.79 -19.00 -6.96
C GLY A 20 -13.25 -18.43 -5.62
N SER A 21 -14.53 -18.62 -5.30
CA SER A 21 -15.07 -18.22 -4.00
C SER A 21 -14.49 -19.07 -2.86
N ASP A 22 -14.07 -18.42 -1.78
CA ASP A 22 -13.60 -19.02 -0.52
C ASP A 22 -12.32 -19.90 -0.63
N PRO A 23 -11.19 -19.34 -1.09
CA PRO A 23 -9.94 -20.08 -1.12
C PRO A 23 -9.35 -20.27 0.27
N THR A 24 -8.75 -21.44 0.50
CA THR A 24 -8.03 -21.74 1.75
C THR A 24 -6.81 -20.81 1.91
N PRO A 25 -6.28 -20.64 3.14
CA PRO A 25 -5.06 -19.85 3.36
C PRO A 25 -3.86 -20.30 2.50
N GLU A 26 -3.70 -21.62 2.31
CA GLU A 26 -2.65 -22.20 1.47
C GLU A 26 -2.83 -21.80 0.01
N GLN A 27 -4.06 -21.88 -0.51
CA GLN A 27 -4.36 -21.48 -1.89
C GLN A 27 -4.09 -19.98 -2.09
N ARG A 28 -4.42 -19.13 -1.11
CA ARG A 28 -4.10 -17.70 -1.16
C ARG A 28 -2.59 -17.46 -1.19
N LEU A 29 -1.82 -18.24 -0.43
CA LEU A 29 -0.36 -18.13 -0.42
C LEU A 29 0.24 -18.58 -1.76
N GLU A 30 -0.25 -19.68 -2.33
CA GLU A 30 0.14 -20.18 -3.65
C GLU A 30 -0.19 -19.17 -4.77
N ASP A 31 -1.28 -18.43 -4.65
CA ASP A 31 -1.66 -17.32 -5.55
C ASP A 31 -0.90 -16.00 -5.24
N ASN A 32 0.18 -16.07 -4.46
CA ASN A 32 0.96 -14.91 -4.07
C ASN A 32 0.07 -13.78 -3.48
N LEU A 33 -0.90 -14.16 -2.66
CA LEU A 33 -1.88 -13.26 -2.03
C LEU A 33 -2.63 -12.35 -3.01
N SER A 34 -2.96 -12.87 -4.20
CA SER A 34 -3.62 -12.15 -5.30
C SER A 34 -2.84 -10.96 -5.87
N GLN A 35 -1.54 -10.82 -5.53
CA GLN A 35 -0.70 -9.73 -6.03
C GLN A 35 -0.54 -9.83 -7.55
N TRP A 36 -0.74 -8.71 -8.24
CA TRP A 36 -0.48 -8.58 -9.69
C TRP A 36 0.52 -7.47 -9.98
N GLY A 37 0.35 -6.29 -9.37
CA GLY A 37 1.26 -5.17 -9.60
C GLY A 37 1.11 -4.06 -8.58
N ILE A 38 2.01 -3.09 -8.66
CA ILE A 38 2.00 -1.87 -7.86
C ILE A 38 2.10 -0.68 -8.81
N VAL A 39 1.29 0.35 -8.56
CA VAL A 39 1.46 1.68 -9.17
C VAL A 39 1.94 2.60 -8.06
N ILE A 40 3.02 3.34 -8.32
CA ILE A 40 3.73 4.09 -7.29
C ILE A 40 3.80 5.54 -7.75
N GLY A 41 3.41 6.46 -6.87
CA GLY A 41 3.62 7.88 -7.07
C GLY A 41 5.07 8.29 -6.80
N GLU A 42 5.29 9.59 -6.70
CA GLU A 42 6.63 10.13 -6.43
C GLU A 42 7.07 9.80 -4.99
N GLY A 43 8.29 9.29 -4.83
CA GLY A 43 8.87 9.03 -3.52
C GLY A 43 9.28 10.33 -2.82
N ARG A 44 8.91 10.46 -1.54
CA ARG A 44 9.27 11.58 -0.67
C ARG A 44 10.22 11.10 0.43
N GLU A 45 11.34 11.81 0.59
CA GLU A 45 12.18 11.67 1.78
C GLU A 45 11.50 12.37 2.96
N LEU A 46 11.24 11.63 4.04
CA LEU A 46 10.58 12.12 5.24
C LEU A 46 11.39 11.73 6.47
N ASP A 47 11.39 12.59 7.50
CA ASP A 47 11.76 12.13 8.84
C ASP A 47 10.64 11.26 9.41
N TRP A 48 10.67 9.99 9.01
CA TRP A 48 9.64 9.02 9.36
C TRP A 48 9.49 8.76 10.85
N ARG A 49 10.50 9.13 11.68
CA ARG A 49 10.39 9.00 13.14
C ARG A 49 9.51 10.08 13.75
N ALA A 50 9.43 11.23 13.10
CA ALA A 50 8.63 12.38 13.53
C ALA A 50 7.33 12.51 12.73
N PHE A 51 7.23 11.88 11.56
CA PHE A 51 6.05 11.96 10.71
C PHE A 51 4.85 11.24 11.33
N PRO A 52 3.69 11.91 11.51
CA PRO A 52 2.54 11.34 12.20
C PRO A 52 1.67 10.52 11.24
N PHE A 53 2.12 9.33 10.84
CA PHE A 53 1.39 8.48 9.88
C PHE A 53 -0.06 8.17 10.30
N GLU A 54 -0.32 8.03 11.61
CA GLU A 54 -1.66 7.81 12.15
C GLU A 54 -2.65 8.96 11.89
N SER A 55 -2.12 10.16 11.60
CA SER A 55 -2.92 11.36 11.33
C SER A 55 -3.22 11.55 9.84
N LEU A 56 -2.74 10.65 8.96
CA LEU A 56 -3.03 10.72 7.53
C LEU A 56 -4.52 10.56 7.26
N VAL A 57 -5.00 11.31 6.28
CA VAL A 57 -6.32 11.16 5.67
C VAL A 57 -6.11 11.06 4.17
N VAL A 58 -6.65 10.01 3.57
CA VAL A 58 -6.45 9.67 2.17
C VAL A 58 -7.78 9.80 1.43
N ASP A 59 -7.79 10.58 0.35
CA ASP A 59 -8.94 10.70 -0.55
C ASP A 59 -8.74 9.77 -1.76
N LEU A 60 -9.75 8.97 -2.06
CA LEU A 60 -9.82 8.19 -3.29
C LEU A 60 -10.76 8.87 -4.27
N MET A 61 -10.29 9.09 -5.49
CA MET A 61 -11.04 9.72 -6.57
C MET A 61 -11.12 8.81 -7.79
N PHE A 62 -12.22 8.91 -8.54
CA PHE A 62 -12.43 8.28 -9.84
C PHE A 62 -12.93 9.34 -10.82
N ASP A 63 -12.22 9.52 -11.93
CA ASP A 63 -12.49 10.56 -12.95
C ASP A 63 -12.72 11.97 -12.37
N GLY A 64 -11.95 12.31 -11.32
CA GLY A 64 -12.01 13.59 -10.63
C GLY A 64 -13.13 13.73 -9.60
N GLU A 65 -14.00 12.73 -9.46
CA GLU A 65 -15.02 12.68 -8.41
C GLU A 65 -14.51 11.91 -7.19
N LYS A 66 -14.70 12.48 -5.99
CA LYS A 66 -14.29 11.80 -4.75
C LYS A 66 -15.23 10.64 -4.43
N ILE A 67 -14.67 9.44 -4.35
CA ILE A 67 -15.34 8.20 -3.98
C ILE A 67 -15.38 8.03 -2.47
N GLU A 68 -14.25 8.24 -1.80
CA GLU A 68 -14.11 7.98 -0.36
C GLU A 68 -13.02 8.86 0.26
N THR A 69 -13.15 9.12 1.56
CA THR A 69 -12.11 9.70 2.42
C THR A 69 -11.86 8.75 3.58
N VAL A 70 -10.61 8.33 3.78
CA VAL A 70 -10.23 7.36 4.83
C VAL A 70 -9.15 7.93 5.73
N ALA A 71 -9.42 8.00 7.03
CA ALA A 71 -8.41 8.34 8.03
C ALA A 71 -7.60 7.10 8.43
N ALA A 72 -6.27 7.21 8.56
CA ALA A 72 -5.41 6.13 9.03
C ALA A 72 -5.81 5.66 10.45
N LYS A 73 -6.13 6.61 11.33
CA LYS A 73 -6.46 6.36 12.73
C LYS A 73 -7.59 5.34 12.86
N ASN A 74 -7.33 4.26 13.58
CA ASN A 74 -8.24 3.13 13.82
C ASN A 74 -8.66 2.36 12.56
N HIS A 75 -8.00 2.57 11.42
CA HIS A 75 -8.34 1.93 10.15
C HIS A 75 -7.23 1.01 9.63
N ILE A 76 -5.98 1.47 9.74
CA ILE A 76 -4.79 0.73 9.34
C ILE A 76 -3.89 0.51 10.55
N ASP A 77 -3.20 -0.63 10.57
CA ASP A 77 -2.15 -0.89 11.55
C ASP A 77 -1.01 0.13 11.42
N ASP A 78 -0.22 0.29 12.48
CA ASP A 78 0.96 1.15 12.41
C ASP A 78 1.93 0.64 11.33
N HIS A 79 2.30 1.53 10.41
CA HIS A 79 3.12 1.17 9.24
C HIS A 79 4.51 0.65 9.64
N ILE A 80 5.07 1.15 10.75
CA ILE A 80 6.38 0.72 11.25
C ILE A 80 6.27 -0.66 11.89
N ASP A 81 5.20 -0.92 12.65
CA ASP A 81 4.93 -2.25 13.20
C ASP A 81 4.73 -3.29 12.10
N SER A 82 4.02 -2.96 11.02
CA SER A 82 3.89 -3.81 9.81
C SER A 82 5.26 -4.13 9.19
N LEU A 83 6.14 -3.14 9.03
CA LEU A 83 7.51 -3.36 8.53
C LEU A 83 8.32 -4.26 9.47
N VAL A 84 8.23 -4.04 10.79
CA VAL A 84 8.93 -4.85 11.78
C VAL A 84 8.44 -6.31 11.75
N ALA A 85 7.12 -6.53 11.62
CA ALA A 85 6.54 -7.85 11.48
C ALA A 85 7.03 -8.57 10.22
N LEU A 86 7.11 -7.87 9.09
CA LEU A 86 7.65 -8.40 7.84
C LEU A 86 9.13 -8.78 7.99
N VAL A 87 9.96 -7.89 8.52
CA VAL A 87 11.40 -8.14 8.73
C VAL A 87 11.62 -9.36 9.62
N ARG A 88 10.88 -9.46 10.73
CA ARG A 88 10.94 -10.62 11.63
C ARG A 88 10.52 -11.91 10.92
N THR A 89 9.50 -11.85 10.08
CA THR A 89 9.02 -13.01 9.32
C THR A 89 10.06 -13.46 8.31
N LEU A 90 10.62 -12.55 7.51
CA LEU A 90 11.66 -12.85 6.52
C LEU A 90 12.91 -13.44 7.17
N ALA A 91 13.32 -12.93 8.34
CA ALA A 91 14.48 -13.43 9.07
C ALA A 91 14.35 -14.91 9.48
N ARG A 92 13.13 -15.41 9.71
CA ARG A 92 12.89 -16.84 10.00
C ARG A 92 13.20 -17.76 8.81
N PHE A 93 13.31 -17.20 7.61
CA PHE A 93 13.59 -17.89 6.37
C PHE A 93 14.96 -17.50 5.78
N ASP A 94 15.85 -16.91 6.59
CA ASP A 94 17.15 -16.37 6.16
C ASP A 94 17.02 -15.36 5.00
N ARG A 95 15.91 -14.63 4.96
CA ARG A 95 15.63 -13.54 4.00
C ARG A 95 15.69 -12.19 4.71
N SER A 96 15.83 -11.14 3.90
CA SER A 96 15.83 -9.74 4.34
C SER A 96 15.30 -8.83 3.24
N ILE A 97 14.83 -7.65 3.64
CA ILE A 97 14.54 -6.54 2.72
C ILE A 97 15.88 -5.96 2.27
N LYS A 98 16.03 -5.73 0.96
CA LYS A 98 17.22 -5.19 0.33
C LYS A 98 17.03 -3.73 -0.04
N GLY A 99 18.14 -3.02 -0.24
CA GLY A 99 18.10 -1.67 -0.80
C GLY A 99 17.46 -1.69 -2.18
N GLY A 100 16.43 -0.85 -2.38
CA GLY A 100 15.63 -0.79 -3.61
C GLY A 100 14.35 -1.63 -3.58
N ASP A 101 14.15 -2.47 -2.56
CA ASP A 101 12.87 -3.17 -2.39
C ASP A 101 11.77 -2.15 -2.03
N LEU A 102 10.56 -2.43 -2.53
CA LEU A 102 9.35 -1.68 -2.23
C LEU A 102 8.45 -2.52 -1.34
N VAL A 103 7.87 -1.89 -0.33
CA VAL A 103 7.02 -2.58 0.65
C VAL A 103 5.71 -1.82 0.83
N ILE A 104 4.60 -2.52 0.65
CA ILE A 104 3.26 -2.03 0.99
C ILE A 104 3.01 -2.39 2.46
N THR A 105 2.69 -1.38 3.27
CA THR A 105 2.56 -1.52 4.73
C THR A 105 1.11 -1.68 5.20
N GLY A 106 0.16 -1.51 4.29
CA GLY A 106 -1.26 -1.77 4.47
C GLY A 106 -2.09 -1.00 3.44
N SER A 107 -3.42 -1.15 3.51
CA SER A 107 -4.35 -0.54 2.56
C SER A 107 -5.35 0.36 3.28
N TYR A 108 -5.55 1.56 2.73
CA TYR A 108 -6.57 2.50 3.19
C TYR A 108 -7.95 2.16 2.65
N THR A 109 -8.05 1.59 1.45
CA THR A 109 -9.34 1.25 0.86
C THR A 109 -9.16 0.18 -0.19
N ARG A 110 -10.21 -0.58 -0.45
CA ARG A 110 -10.22 -1.66 -1.44
C ARG A 110 -11.41 -1.47 -2.36
N GLN A 111 -11.13 -1.22 -3.63
CA GLN A 111 -12.16 -1.09 -4.66
C GLN A 111 -12.09 -2.25 -5.65
N ARG A 112 -13.26 -2.69 -6.13
CA ARG A 112 -13.33 -3.55 -7.29
C ARG A 112 -13.39 -2.67 -8.53
N ILE A 113 -12.42 -2.83 -9.43
CA ILE A 113 -12.44 -2.13 -10.71
C ILE A 113 -13.58 -2.71 -11.56
N ALA A 114 -14.66 -1.95 -11.68
CA ALA A 114 -15.83 -2.30 -12.48
C ALA A 114 -15.98 -1.40 -13.72
N GLN A 115 -15.23 -0.30 -13.78
CA GLN A 115 -15.29 0.71 -14.82
C GLN A 115 -13.87 1.12 -15.24
N VAL A 116 -13.70 1.38 -16.54
CA VAL A 116 -12.50 2.02 -17.10
C VAL A 116 -12.53 3.51 -16.74
N GLY A 117 -11.36 4.11 -16.53
CA GLY A 117 -11.22 5.49 -16.08
C GLY A 117 -9.95 5.72 -15.28
N CYS A 118 -9.79 6.95 -14.79
CA CYS A 118 -8.66 7.37 -13.97
C CYS A 118 -8.99 7.22 -12.48
N TRP A 119 -8.12 6.53 -11.75
CA TRP A 119 -8.16 6.42 -10.29
C TRP A 119 -7.01 7.23 -9.71
N CYS A 120 -7.30 8.04 -8.69
CA CYS A 120 -6.29 8.84 -7.99
C CYS A 120 -6.43 8.66 -6.48
N GLY A 121 -5.31 8.36 -5.81
CA GLY A 121 -5.21 8.33 -4.35
C GLY A 121 -4.40 9.51 -3.87
N ASP A 122 -5.02 10.44 -3.15
CA ASP A 122 -4.38 11.63 -2.57
C ASP A 122 -4.10 11.41 -1.08
N PHE A 123 -2.81 11.37 -0.72
CA PHE A 123 -2.33 11.16 0.65
C PHE A 123 -1.94 12.47 1.34
N GLY A 124 -2.35 13.60 0.76
CA GLY A 124 -2.04 14.94 1.21
C GLY A 124 -0.65 15.41 0.82
N PRO A 125 -0.31 16.68 1.09
CA PRO A 125 0.85 17.35 0.51
C PRO A 125 2.20 16.79 0.95
N ALA A 126 2.25 16.07 2.08
CA ALA A 126 3.51 15.51 2.59
C ALA A 126 3.92 14.22 1.87
N ILE A 127 2.96 13.43 1.40
CA ILE A 127 3.21 12.15 0.70
C ILE A 127 2.94 12.31 -0.79
N GLY A 128 1.90 13.04 -1.17
CA GLY A 128 1.51 13.31 -2.54
C GLY A 128 0.42 12.36 -3.04
N GLU A 129 0.37 12.21 -4.36
CA GLU A 129 -0.70 11.52 -5.08
C GLU A 129 -0.15 10.36 -5.92
N VAL A 130 -1.01 9.39 -6.21
CA VAL A 130 -0.76 8.30 -7.16
C VAL A 130 -1.95 8.15 -8.10
N GLU A 131 -1.68 7.99 -9.39
CA GLU A 131 -2.71 7.83 -10.42
C GLU A 131 -2.52 6.56 -11.24
N VAL A 132 -3.63 5.95 -11.64
CA VAL A 132 -3.64 4.86 -12.61
C VAL A 132 -4.85 4.99 -13.53
N VAL A 133 -4.64 4.79 -14.83
CA VAL A 133 -5.73 4.76 -15.83
C VAL A 133 -5.94 3.33 -16.29
N PHE A 134 -7.16 2.82 -16.13
CA PHE A 134 -7.59 1.56 -16.75
C PHE A 134 -8.30 1.85 -18.06
N SER A 135 -7.89 1.17 -19.13
CA SER A 135 -8.40 1.32 -20.50
C SER A 135 -8.80 -0.02 -21.11
#